data_AF-A0A817KH55-F1
#
_entry.id   AF-A0A817KH55-F1
#
_cell.length_a   1.000
_cell.length_b   1.000
_cell.length_c   1.000
_cell.angle_alpha   90.00
_cell.angle_beta   90.00
_cell.angle_gamma   90.00
#
_symmetry.space_group_name_H-M   'P 1'
#
loop_
_entity.id
_entity.type
_entity.pdbx_description
1 polymer ?
#
loop_
_entity_poly.entity_id
_entity_poly.type
_entity_poly.pdbx_seq_one_letter_code
_entity_poly.pdbx_strand_id
1 'polypeptide(L)'
;MSSHGCVRSPAYVRDCIIRNDSDDHVQIRLVYESSPEDNNVTSHSIVHLGQGQTHQADEKTVDHGTWTAVQPLQRIEVTRSDGQRMHLAAPFEGVKTVVRNWLFVIENGKIKSAGQS
;
A
#
# COMPACT_ATOMS: atom_id res chain seq x y z
N MET A 1 -12.00 36.62 11.05
CA MET A 1 -12.23 35.19 11.33
C MET A 1 -11.25 34.41 10.49
N SER A 2 -10.07 34.10 11.03
CA SER A 2 -9.06 33.31 10.32
C SER A 2 -9.43 31.84 10.48
N SER A 3 -10.05 31.25 9.45
CA SER A 3 -10.18 29.81 9.35
C SER A 3 -8.77 29.24 9.26
N HIS A 4 -8.23 28.80 10.40
CA HIS A 4 -7.10 27.88 10.43
C HIS A 4 -7.58 26.64 9.68
N GLY A 5 -7.25 26.56 8.40
CA GLY A 5 -7.42 25.36 7.61
C GLY A 5 -6.65 24.28 8.34
N CYS A 6 -7.36 23.43 9.09
CA CYS A 6 -6.78 22.23 9.66
C CYS A 6 -6.31 21.43 8.46
N VAL A 7 -5.00 21.46 8.19
CA VAL A 7 -4.36 20.62 7.18
C VAL A 7 -4.55 19.20 7.70
N ARG A 8 -5.68 18.59 7.35
CA ARG A 8 -5.88 17.17 7.61
C ARG A 8 -4.82 16.46 6.78
N SER A 9 -3.96 15.71 7.46
CA SER A 9 -2.99 14.85 6.78
C SER A 9 -3.71 14.02 5.72
N PRO A 10 -3.15 13.89 4.51
CA PRO A 10 -3.76 13.07 3.47
C PRO A 10 -4.03 11.66 4.01
N ALA A 11 -5.18 11.09 3.68
CA ALA A 11 -5.49 9.73 4.09
C ALA A 11 -4.57 8.74 3.35
N TYR A 12 -3.90 7.86 4.08
CA TYR A 12 -3.03 6.84 3.50
C TYR A 12 -2.89 5.62 4.43
N VAL A 13 -2.46 4.50 3.85
CA VAL A 13 -2.11 3.30 4.60
C VAL A 13 -0.65 3.39 5.01
N ARG A 14 -0.42 3.49 6.31
CA ARG A 14 0.91 3.59 6.91
C ARG A 14 1.63 2.27 6.91
N ASP A 15 0.96 1.23 7.41
CA ASP A 15 1.46 -0.13 7.43
C ASP A 15 0.28 -1.08 7.15
N CYS A 16 0.57 -2.20 6.49
CA CYS A 16 -0.45 -3.11 5.98
C CYS A 16 -0.09 -4.58 6.12
N ILE A 17 -1.12 -5.41 6.14
CA ILE A 17 -1.04 -6.86 6.05
C ILE A 17 -1.64 -7.25 4.72
N ILE A 18 -0.93 -8.07 3.97
CA ILE A 18 -1.40 -8.61 2.69
C ILE A 18 -1.55 -10.11 2.87
N ARG A 19 -2.77 -10.60 2.69
CA ARG A 19 -3.09 -12.02 2.80
C ARG A 19 -3.44 -12.59 1.44
N ASN A 20 -2.86 -13.73 1.11
CA ASN A 20 -3.23 -14.49 -0.08
C ASN A 20 -4.28 -15.55 0.28
N ASP A 21 -5.55 -15.25 0.00
CA ASP A 21 -6.68 -16.19 0.12
C ASP A 21 -7.01 -16.84 -1.23
N SER A 22 -6.18 -16.64 -2.26
CA SER A 22 -6.34 -17.30 -3.55
C SER A 22 -5.72 -18.70 -3.54
N ASP A 23 -6.10 -19.52 -4.52
CA ASP A 23 -5.60 -20.90 -4.64
C ASP A 23 -4.22 -20.98 -5.32
N ASP A 24 -3.62 -19.83 -5.65
CA ASP A 24 -2.39 -19.71 -6.42
C ASP A 24 -1.23 -19.10 -5.63
N HIS A 25 -0.02 -19.33 -6.12
CA HIS A 25 1.14 -18.54 -5.72
C HIS A 25 1.14 -17.20 -6.46
N VAL A 26 1.39 -16.10 -5.74
CA VAL A 26 1.35 -14.75 -6.31
C VAL A 26 2.65 -13.99 -6.03
N GLN A 27 3.08 -13.20 -7.01
CA GLN A 27 4.09 -12.17 -6.83
C GLN A 27 3.37 -10.83 -6.61
N ILE A 28 3.70 -10.16 -5.50
CA ILE A 28 3.14 -8.88 -5.11
C ILE A 28 4.23 -7.83 -5.22
N ARG A 29 3.93 -6.72 -5.89
CA ARG A 29 4.77 -5.54 -5.97
C ARG A 29 4.05 -4.36 -5.32
N LEU A 30 4.62 -3.88 -4.23
CA LEU A 30 4.16 -2.69 -3.50
C LEU A 30 4.90 -1.48 -4.04
N VAL A 31 4.16 -0.46 -4.46
CA VAL A 31 4.69 0.77 -5.03
C VAL A 31 4.39 1.93 -4.07
N TYR A 32 5.46 2.55 -3.59
CA TYR A 32 5.45 3.69 -2.69
C TYR A 32 5.99 4.90 -3.46
N GLU A 33 5.30 6.03 -3.37
CA GLU A 33 5.71 7.26 -4.08
C GLU A 33 5.68 8.42 -3.08
N SER A 34 6.70 9.28 -3.12
CA SER A 34 6.71 10.54 -2.37
C SER A 34 5.90 11.61 -3.09
N SER A 35 5.56 12.69 -2.38
CA SER A 35 4.82 13.81 -2.95
C SER A 35 5.59 14.43 -4.13
N PRO A 36 4.90 15.11 -5.07
CA PRO A 36 5.55 15.78 -6.21
C PRO A 36 6.62 16.80 -5.79
N GLU A 37 6.49 17.36 -4.59
CA GLU A 37 7.44 18.31 -3.98
C GLU A 37 8.77 17.64 -3.57
N ASP A 38 8.77 16.31 -3.40
CA ASP A 38 9.89 15.49 -2.91
C ASP A 38 10.61 14.76 -4.06
N ASN A 39 10.72 15.38 -5.24
CA ASN A 39 11.39 14.84 -6.43
C ASN A 39 10.83 13.51 -6.98
N ASN A 40 9.57 13.14 -6.69
CA ASN A 40 8.92 11.91 -7.17
C ASN A 40 9.75 10.63 -6.92
N VAL A 41 10.30 10.48 -5.71
CA VAL A 41 11.01 9.25 -5.34
C VAL A 41 10.00 8.11 -5.28
N THR A 42 10.18 7.14 -6.18
CA THR A 42 9.40 5.91 -6.22
C THR A 42 10.22 4.76 -5.67
N SER A 43 9.69 4.06 -4.68
CA SER A 43 10.28 2.86 -4.09
C SER A 43 9.33 1.68 -4.26
N HIS A 44 9.88 0.47 -4.36
CA HIS A 44 9.06 -0.72 -4.47
C HIS A 44 9.59 -1.88 -3.64
N SER A 45 8.70 -2.78 -3.27
CA SER A 45 9.01 -4.04 -2.60
C SER A 45 8.33 -5.18 -3.32
N ILE A 46 9.07 -6.26 -3.58
CA ILE A 46 8.55 -7.46 -4.23
C ILE A 46 8.53 -8.58 -3.20
N VAL A 47 7.40 -9.28 -3.11
CA VAL A 47 7.17 -10.38 -2.19
C VAL A 47 6.41 -11.49 -2.92
N HIS A 48 6.72 -12.73 -2.59
CA HIS A 48 6.06 -13.91 -3.11
C HIS A 48 5.24 -14.57 -2.01
N LEU A 49 3.94 -14.76 -2.22
CA LEU A 49 3.03 -15.39 -1.27
C LEU A 49 2.39 -16.63 -1.88
N GLY A 50 2.55 -17.76 -1.20
CA GLY A 50 1.73 -18.96 -1.40
C GLY A 50 0.34 -18.82 -0.79
N GLN A 51 -0.52 -19.80 -1.06
CA GLN A 51 -1.87 -19.88 -0.50
C GLN A 51 -1.84 -19.81 1.04
N GLY A 52 -2.73 -18.99 1.61
CA GLY A 52 -2.90 -18.79 3.05
C GLY A 52 -1.79 -17.98 3.72
N GLN A 53 -0.75 -17.58 2.98
CA GLN A 53 0.35 -16.81 3.56
C GLN A 53 0.00 -15.33 3.70
N THR A 54 0.67 -14.70 4.66
CA THR A 54 0.56 -13.26 4.94
C THR A 54 1.92 -12.59 4.84
N HIS A 55 1.94 -11.35 4.37
CA HIS A 55 3.09 -10.47 4.44
C HIS A 55 2.70 -9.18 5.17
N GLN A 56 3.51 -8.77 6.13
CA GLN A 56 3.41 -7.45 6.74
C GLN A 56 4.36 -6.50 6.01
N ALA A 57 3.84 -5.37 5.56
CA ALA A 57 4.61 -4.32 4.91
C ALA A 57 4.51 -3.03 5.72
N ASP A 58 5.68 -2.53 6.12
CA ASP A 58 5.81 -1.32 6.91
C ASP A 58 5.89 -0.04 6.05
N GLU A 59 5.67 1.10 6.69
CA GLU A 59 5.83 2.43 6.13
C GLU A 59 7.21 2.60 5.48
N LYS A 60 7.25 3.20 4.29
CA LYS A 60 8.51 3.61 3.68
C LYS A 60 8.77 5.08 3.99
N THR A 61 10.04 5.37 4.28
CA THR A 61 10.52 6.73 4.51
C THR A 61 11.78 6.98 3.69
N VAL A 62 11.96 8.23 3.29
CA VAL A 62 13.16 8.72 2.60
C VAL A 62 13.85 9.71 3.51
N ASP A 63 15.12 9.47 3.78
CA ASP A 63 15.97 10.39 4.51
C ASP A 63 16.62 11.38 3.54
N HIS A 64 16.36 12.67 3.75
CA HIS A 64 16.97 13.77 2.99
C HIS A 64 18.12 14.44 3.77
N GLY A 65 18.61 13.79 4.83
CA GLY A 65 19.71 14.22 5.69
C GLY A 65 19.30 15.24 6.76
N THR A 66 18.43 16.20 6.40
CA THR A 66 17.93 17.24 7.33
C THR A 66 16.49 17.02 7.77
N TRP A 67 15.75 16.17 7.06
CA TRP A 67 14.37 15.81 7.35
C TRP A 67 14.04 14.45 6.71
N THR A 68 12.95 13.84 7.17
CA THR A 68 12.47 12.54 6.68
C THR A 68 11.09 12.69 6.04
N ALA A 69 10.95 12.18 4.82
CA ALA A 69 9.67 12.11 4.10
C ALA A 69 9.01 10.75 4.32
N VAL A 70 7.69 10.71 4.42
CA VAL A 70 6.93 9.45 4.28
C VAL A 70 6.63 9.22 2.80
N GLN A 71 6.84 7.99 2.33
CA GLN A 71 6.38 7.52 1.04
C GLN A 71 5.12 6.66 1.22
N PRO A 72 3.92 7.25 1.06
CA PRO A 72 2.69 6.48 1.16
C PRO A 72 2.61 5.36 0.11
N LEU A 73 2.03 4.22 0.51
CA LEU A 73 1.69 3.15 -0.41
C LEU A 73 0.66 3.68 -1.44
N GLN A 74 1.04 3.71 -2.71
CA GLN A 74 0.18 4.18 -3.80
C GLN A 74 -0.52 3.05 -4.53
N ARG A 75 0.14 1.89 -4.63
CA ARG A 75 -0.37 0.81 -5.47
C ARG A 75 0.17 -0.54 -5.05
N ILE A 76 -0.69 -1.54 -5.15
CA ILE A 76 -0.37 -2.96 -4.97
C ILE A 76 -0.62 -3.64 -6.31
N GLU A 77 0.43 -4.17 -6.92
CA GLU A 77 0.35 -4.95 -8.16
C GLU A 77 0.52 -6.43 -7.80
N VAL A 78 -0.36 -7.28 -8.30
CA VAL A 78 -0.31 -8.74 -8.08
C VAL A 78 -0.19 -9.41 -9.43
N THR A 79 0.81 -10.28 -9.56
CA THR A 79 1.03 -11.14 -10.73
C THR A 79 0.86 -12.59 -10.31
N ARG A 80 -0.06 -13.29 -10.95
CA ARG A 80 -0.33 -14.72 -10.75
C ARG A 80 0.65 -15.58 -11.53
N SER A 81 0.70 -16.87 -11.18
CA SER A 81 1.53 -17.89 -11.85
C SER A 81 1.22 -18.05 -13.34
N ASP A 82 -0.03 -17.84 -13.75
CA ASP A 82 -0.50 -17.86 -15.14
C ASP A 82 -0.17 -16.56 -15.92
N GLY A 83 0.48 -15.60 -15.27
CA GLY A 83 0.82 -14.29 -15.83
C GLY A 83 -0.29 -13.25 -15.75
N GLN A 84 -1.47 -13.59 -15.22
CA GLN A 84 -2.54 -12.62 -15.01
C GLN A 84 -2.08 -11.54 -14.01
N ARG A 85 -2.32 -10.29 -14.36
CA ARG A 85 -1.99 -9.12 -13.53
C ARG A 85 -3.25 -8.42 -13.06
N MET A 86 -3.25 -8.04 -11.79
CA MET A 86 -4.28 -7.21 -11.17
C MET A 86 -3.59 -6.16 -10.31
N HIS A 87 -4.26 -5.03 -10.08
CA HIS A 87 -3.72 -4.01 -9.20
C HIS A 87 -4.81 -3.30 -8.43
N LEU A 88 -4.43 -2.74 -7.30
CA LEU A 88 -5.24 -1.83 -6.50
C LEU A 88 -4.44 -0.55 -6.28
N ALA A 89 -5.03 0.61 -6.54
CA ALA A 89 -4.38 1.91 -6.39
C ALA A 89 -5.09 2.76 -5.32
N ALA A 90 -4.36 3.68 -4.70
CA ALA A 90 -4.89 4.67 -3.80
C ALA A 90 -5.80 5.67 -4.56
N PRO A 91 -6.82 6.26 -3.91
CA PRO A 91 -7.23 6.02 -2.52
C PRO A 91 -7.86 4.63 -2.34
N PHE A 92 -7.42 3.91 -1.31
CA PHE A 92 -7.96 2.59 -1.03
C PHE A 92 -9.36 2.70 -0.40
N GLU A 93 -10.28 1.84 -0.85
CA GLU A 93 -11.62 1.79 -0.30
C GLU A 93 -11.59 1.62 1.23
N GLY A 94 -12.36 2.44 1.94
CA GLY A 94 -12.42 2.42 3.42
C GLY A 94 -11.35 3.26 4.13
N VAL A 95 -10.30 3.72 3.44
CA VAL A 95 -9.23 4.53 4.03
C VAL A 95 -9.60 6.01 3.99
N LYS A 96 -10.06 6.55 5.12
CA LYS A 96 -10.50 7.96 5.27
C LYS A 96 -9.54 8.84 6.09
N THR A 97 -8.59 8.21 6.77
CA THR A 97 -7.56 8.84 7.59
C THR A 97 -6.24 8.11 7.39
N VAL A 98 -5.18 8.51 8.06
CA VAL A 98 -3.99 7.67 8.21
C VAL A 98 -4.39 6.43 9.00
N VAL A 99 -4.12 5.23 8.47
CA VAL A 99 -4.45 3.94 9.09
C VAL A 99 -3.23 3.04 9.19
N ARG A 100 -3.21 2.17 10.21
CA ARG A 100 -2.19 1.15 10.47
C ARG A 100 -2.83 -0.23 10.43
N ASN A 101 -2.03 -1.27 10.24
CA ASN A 101 -2.41 -2.68 10.15
C ASN A 101 -3.58 -2.89 9.18
N TRP A 102 -3.56 -2.17 8.05
CA TRP A 102 -4.63 -2.26 7.08
C TRP A 102 -4.53 -3.56 6.29
N LEU A 103 -5.61 -4.33 6.20
CA LEU A 103 -5.65 -5.62 5.53
C LEU A 103 -6.02 -5.46 4.06
N PHE A 104 -5.17 -6.02 3.20
CA PHE A 104 -5.47 -6.31 1.80
C PHE A 104 -5.58 -7.82 1.61
N VAL A 105 -6.63 -8.25 0.91
CA VAL A 105 -6.87 -9.66 0.64
C VAL A 105 -6.82 -9.91 -0.85
N ILE A 106 -6.02 -10.88 -1.26
CA ILE A 106 -5.93 -11.38 -2.63
C ILE A 106 -6.82 -12.61 -2.73
N GLU A 107 -7.83 -12.55 -3.59
CA GLU A 107 -8.77 -13.63 -3.86
C GLU A 107 -8.64 -14.08 -5.32
N ASN A 108 -9.40 -15.11 -5.70
CA ASN A 108 -9.48 -15.55 -7.09
C ASN A 108 -10.00 -14.43 -8.01
N GLY A 109 -9.09 -13.90 -8.84
CA GLY A 109 -9.38 -12.86 -9.84
C GLY A 109 -9.41 -11.42 -9.33
N LYS A 110 -9.16 -11.14 -8.04
CA LYS A 110 -9.17 -9.75 -7.52
C LYS A 110 -8.32 -9.54 -6.27
N ILE A 111 -7.97 -8.29 -6.03
CA ILE A 111 -7.42 -7.78 -4.76
C ILE A 111 -8.40 -6.78 -4.16
N LYS A 112 -8.65 -6.85 -2.84
CA LYS A 112 -9.59 -5.96 -2.14
C LYS A 112 -8.99 -5.33 -0.89
N SER A 113 -9.47 -4.13 -0.59
CA SER A 113 -9.26 -3.45 0.69
C SER A 113 -10.26 -4.02 1.71
N ALA A 114 -9.79 -4.63 2.80
CA ALA A 114 -10.65 -5.37 3.73
C ALA A 114 -10.91 -4.62 5.05
N GLY A 115 -10.11 -3.61 5.41
CA GLY A 115 -10.26 -2.86 6.66
C GLY A 115 -9.05 -2.96 7.57
N GLN A 116 -9.14 -2.40 8.77
CA GLN A 116 -8.10 -2.55 9.80
C GLN A 116 -8.18 -3.94 10.43
N SER A 117 -7.04 -4.65 10.52
CA SER A 117 -6.93 -5.97 11.16
C SER A 117 -6.45 -5.91 12.60
#